data_AF-A0A6I9N267-F1
#
_entry.id   AF-A0A6I9N267-F1
#
_cell.length_a   1.000
_cell.length_b   1.000
_cell.length_c   1.000
_cell.angle_alpha   90.00
_cell.angle_beta   90.00
_cell.angle_gamma   90.00
#
_symmetry.space_group_name_H-M   'P 1'
#
loop_
_entity.id
_entity.type
_entity.pdbx_description
1 polymer ?
#
loop_
_entity_poly.entity_id
_entity_poly.type
_entity_poly.pdbx_seq_one_letter_code
_entity_poly.pdbx_strand_id
1 'polypeptide(L)'
;MVGDMKDLVEKAESSGQTYSEDKDKDLVVEDTGVRTEARDEIFKKGQSKRIWGELYKVIDSSDVVIQVLDARDPMGTRSKSIENYMKKEKSWKHLIFVLNKCDLIPTWVTKRWVALLSQEYPTLAFHASLTNSFGKGSLIQLLRQFGKVS
;
A
#
# COMPACT_ATOMS: atom_id res chain seq x y z
N MET A 1 31.27 43.89 15.60
CA MET A 1 30.04 43.10 15.45
C MET A 1 29.14 43.82 14.44
N VAL A 2 29.35 43.55 13.15
CA VAL A 2 28.53 44.04 12.02
C VAL A 2 28.38 42.84 11.06
N GLY A 3 27.86 41.73 11.60
CA GLY A 3 27.51 40.52 10.85
C GLY A 3 25.99 40.37 10.79
N ASP A 4 25.31 40.65 11.90
CA ASP A 4 23.87 40.38 12.04
C ASP A 4 22.98 41.12 11.03
N MET A 5 23.26 42.38 10.68
CA MET A 5 22.38 43.15 9.78
C MET A 5 22.44 42.64 8.33
N LYS A 6 23.62 42.26 7.84
CA LYS A 6 23.78 41.76 6.46
C LYS A 6 23.20 40.37 6.31
N ASP A 7 23.44 39.51 7.31
CA ASP A 7 22.91 38.15 7.33
C ASP A 7 21.37 38.13 7.40
N LEU A 8 20.77 39.09 8.11
CA LEU A 8 19.32 39.26 8.15
C LEU A 8 18.74 39.68 6.79
N VAL A 9 19.42 40.57 6.06
CA VAL A 9 18.99 41.01 4.72
C VAL A 9 19.06 39.84 3.73
N GLU A 10 20.16 39.09 3.71
CA GLU A 10 20.34 37.94 2.81
C GLU A 10 19.34 36.82 3.12
N LYS A 11 19.03 36.60 4.42
CA LYS A 11 18.00 35.64 4.83
C LYS A 11 16.59 36.07 4.43
N ALA A 12 16.28 37.36 4.49
CA ALA A 12 15.00 37.90 4.05
C ALA A 12 14.83 37.77 2.53
N GLU A 13 15.87 38.07 1.75
CA GLU A 13 15.86 37.95 0.29
C GLU A 13 15.71 36.49 -0.17
N SER A 14 16.47 35.56 0.42
CA SER A 14 16.37 34.13 0.11
C SER A 14 15.01 33.53 0.51
N SER A 15 14.44 33.97 1.63
CA SER A 15 13.09 33.56 2.06
C SER A 15 12.02 34.10 1.11
N GLY A 16 12.16 35.35 0.64
CA GLY A 16 11.27 35.93 -0.36
C GLY A 16 11.33 35.22 -1.72
N GLN A 17 12.52 34.82 -2.16
CA GLN A 17 12.69 34.08 -3.42
C GLN A 17 12.21 32.62 -3.35
N THR A 18 12.28 31.99 -2.17
CA THR A 18 11.83 30.61 -1.95
C THR A 18 10.33 30.54 -1.63
N TYR A 19 9.70 31.68 -1.35
CA TYR A 19 8.28 31.75 -1.07
C TYR A 19 7.44 31.28 -2.27
N SER A 20 6.43 30.49 -1.98
CA SER A 20 5.49 29.94 -2.96
C SER A 20 4.12 29.91 -2.30
N GLU A 21 3.18 30.67 -2.88
CA GLU A 21 1.80 30.79 -2.38
C GLU A 21 1.14 29.41 -2.23
N ASP A 22 1.38 28.49 -3.16
CA ASP A 22 0.85 27.10 -3.12
C ASP A 22 1.31 26.28 -1.91
N LYS A 23 2.42 26.66 -1.27
CA LYS A 23 3.02 25.94 -0.13
C LYS A 23 2.73 26.62 1.20
N ASP A 24 2.11 27.80 1.17
CA ASP A 24 1.76 28.58 2.35
C ASP A 24 0.43 28.07 2.92
N LYS A 25 0.50 27.34 4.04
CA LYS A 25 -0.67 26.79 4.72
C LYS A 25 -1.45 27.82 5.52
N ASP A 26 -0.84 28.96 5.80
CA ASP A 26 -1.42 30.06 6.57
C ASP A 26 -1.94 31.17 5.66
N LEU A 27 -1.85 31.00 4.33
CA LEU A 27 -2.43 31.90 3.35
C LEU A 27 -3.94 31.98 3.59
N VAL A 28 -4.41 33.17 3.99
CA VAL A 28 -5.82 33.45 4.20
C VAL A 28 -6.48 33.56 2.83
N VAL A 29 -7.03 32.44 2.34
CA VAL A 29 -7.86 32.41 1.13
C VAL A 29 -9.22 33.00 1.46
N GLU A 30 -9.79 33.79 0.55
CA GLU A 30 -11.17 34.28 0.70
C GLU A 30 -12.13 33.09 0.96
N ASP A 31 -12.90 33.18 2.05
CA ASP A 31 -13.91 32.17 2.38
C ASP A 31 -15.07 32.29 1.38
N THR A 32 -14.98 31.48 0.32
CA THR A 32 -16.02 31.36 -0.72
C THR A 32 -17.32 30.75 -0.19
N GLY A 33 -17.40 30.37 1.10
CA GLY A 33 -18.54 29.71 1.71
C GLY A 33 -18.72 28.25 1.27
N VAL A 34 -17.88 27.76 0.35
CA VAL A 34 -17.89 26.38 -0.15
C VAL A 34 -17.15 25.50 0.85
N ARG A 35 -17.90 24.89 1.76
CA ARG A 35 -17.35 23.87 2.65
C ARG A 35 -17.22 22.56 1.89
N THR A 36 -16.07 21.90 1.99
CA THR A 36 -15.93 20.52 1.54
C THR A 36 -16.92 19.66 2.34
N GLU A 37 -17.76 18.89 1.64
CA GLU A 37 -18.72 18.01 2.29
C GLU A 37 -18.03 17.08 3.28
N ALA A 38 -18.69 16.81 4.42
CA ALA A 38 -18.19 15.87 5.40
C ALA A 38 -18.00 14.52 4.73
N ARG A 39 -16.78 13.96 4.83
CA ARG A 39 -16.49 12.62 4.29
C ARG A 39 -17.47 11.62 4.87
N ASP A 40 -18.21 10.97 4.00
CA ASP A 40 -19.21 9.98 4.37
C ASP A 40 -18.59 8.91 5.28
N GLU A 41 -19.30 8.58 6.37
CA GLU A 41 -18.95 7.53 7.33
C GLU A 41 -18.72 6.17 6.64
N ILE A 42 -19.33 5.95 5.47
CA ILE A 42 -19.09 4.79 4.63
C ILE A 42 -17.59 4.64 4.27
N PHE A 43 -16.87 5.74 4.03
CA PHE A 43 -15.43 5.69 3.72
C PHE A 43 -14.54 5.34 4.93
N LYS A 44 -15.09 5.37 6.16
CA LYS A 44 -14.38 4.91 7.37
C LYS A 44 -14.58 3.41 7.65
N LYS A 45 -15.49 2.74 6.92
CA LYS A 45 -15.73 1.30 7.09
C LYS A 45 -14.45 0.51 6.76
N GLY A 46 -14.07 -0.41 7.64
CA GLY A 46 -12.83 -1.19 7.52
C GLY A 46 -11.64 -0.65 8.32
N GLN A 47 -11.70 0.59 8.82
CA GLN A 47 -10.61 1.19 9.63
C GLN A 47 -10.84 1.10 11.14
N SER A 48 -11.84 0.34 11.59
CA SER A 48 -12.15 0.27 13.02
C SER A 48 -11.00 -0.39 13.81
N LYS A 49 -10.76 0.09 15.03
CA LYS A 49 -9.75 -0.49 15.94
C LYS A 49 -9.94 -1.99 16.15
N ARG A 50 -11.20 -2.45 16.14
CA ARG A 50 -11.55 -3.87 16.24
C ARG A 50 -11.01 -4.68 15.06
N ILE A 51 -11.20 -4.22 13.82
CA ILE A 51 -10.76 -4.93 12.61
C ILE A 51 -9.23 -5.00 12.57
N TRP A 52 -8.56 -3.89 12.88
CA TRP A 52 -7.10 -3.85 12.96
C TRP A 52 -6.57 -4.76 14.07
N GLY A 53 -7.22 -4.81 15.23
CA GLY A 53 -6.85 -5.72 16.31
C GLY A 53 -6.92 -7.19 15.90
N GLU A 54 -7.98 -7.61 15.21
CA GLU A 54 -8.10 -8.97 14.69
C GLU A 54 -7.06 -9.27 13.60
N LEU A 55 -6.78 -8.31 12.70
CA LEU A 55 -5.75 -8.47 11.68
C LEU A 55 -4.37 -8.74 12.30
N TYR A 56 -3.96 -7.96 13.30
CA TYR A 56 -2.65 -8.17 13.94
C TYR A 56 -2.56 -9.50 14.67
N LYS A 57 -3.66 -9.99 15.28
CA LYS A 57 -3.70 -11.34 15.87
C LYS A 57 -3.47 -12.43 14.82
N VAL A 58 -4.16 -12.35 13.68
CA VAL A 58 -4.00 -13.32 12.58
C VAL A 58 -2.57 -13.29 12.03
N ILE A 59 -1.99 -12.10 11.86
CA ILE A 59 -0.60 -11.97 11.43
C ILE A 59 0.35 -12.61 12.45
N ASP A 60 0.08 -12.45 13.74
CA ASP A 60 0.91 -13.03 14.80
C ASP A 60 0.83 -14.56 14.85
N SER A 61 -0.35 -15.14 14.63
CA SER A 61 -0.55 -16.59 14.64
C SER A 61 -0.17 -17.32 13.35
N SER A 62 0.19 -16.59 12.27
CA SER A 62 0.47 -17.18 10.95
C SER A 62 1.96 -17.19 10.62
N ASP A 63 2.50 -18.29 10.08
CA ASP A 63 3.88 -18.34 9.57
C ASP A 63 4.02 -17.71 8.17
N VAL A 64 2.97 -17.85 7.37
CA VAL A 64 2.87 -17.33 5.99
C VAL A 64 1.63 -16.46 5.86
N VAL A 65 1.81 -15.24 5.37
CA VAL A 65 0.72 -14.30 5.08
C VAL A 65 0.58 -14.17 3.57
N ILE A 66 -0.64 -14.32 3.07
CA ILE A 66 -0.97 -14.12 1.66
C ILE A 66 -1.76 -12.82 1.52
N GLN A 67 -1.24 -11.90 0.71
CA GLN A 67 -1.95 -10.70 0.34
C GLN A 67 -2.58 -10.87 -1.05
N VAL A 68 -3.91 -10.91 -1.07
CA VAL A 68 -4.68 -11.03 -2.30
C VAL A 68 -4.88 -9.65 -2.91
N LEU A 69 -4.49 -9.50 -4.18
CA LEU A 69 -4.56 -8.26 -4.96
C LEU A 69 -5.56 -8.44 -6.12
N ASP A 70 -6.25 -7.37 -6.51
CA ASP A 70 -7.11 -7.38 -7.72
C ASP A 70 -6.23 -7.14 -8.95
N ALA A 71 -6.26 -8.04 -9.94
CA ALA A 71 -5.37 -7.97 -11.10
C ALA A 71 -5.60 -6.72 -11.97
N ARG A 72 -6.75 -6.05 -11.86
CA ARG A 72 -7.06 -4.81 -12.59
C ARG A 72 -6.32 -3.59 -12.01
N ASP A 73 -6.16 -3.55 -10.69
CA ASP A 73 -5.42 -2.51 -9.98
C ASP A 73 -4.69 -3.10 -8.76
N PRO A 74 -3.57 -3.80 -8.99
CA PRO A 74 -2.83 -4.43 -7.90
C PRO A 74 -2.13 -3.41 -7.00
N MET A 75 -1.82 -2.20 -7.51
CA MET A 75 -1.14 -1.18 -6.73
C MET A 75 -2.10 -0.44 -5.80
N GLY A 76 -3.34 -0.18 -6.22
CA GLY A 76 -4.37 0.43 -5.38
C GLY A 76 -4.95 -0.52 -4.33
N THR A 77 -4.98 -1.83 -4.61
CA THR A 77 -5.46 -2.84 -3.65
C THR A 77 -4.38 -3.36 -2.69
N ARG A 78 -3.13 -2.90 -2.86
CA ARG A 78 -1.98 -3.27 -2.02
C ARG A 78 -1.86 -2.38 -0.79
N SER A 79 -1.49 -2.98 0.34
CA SER A 79 -1.31 -2.30 1.63
C SER A 79 0.15 -2.26 2.05
N LYS A 80 0.85 -1.21 1.62
CA LYS A 80 2.27 -0.98 1.97
C LYS A 80 2.50 -0.83 3.48
N SER A 81 1.49 -0.37 4.22
CA SER A 81 1.58 -0.21 5.68
C SER A 81 1.80 -1.56 6.37
N ILE A 82 1.03 -2.58 5.99
CA ILE A 82 1.20 -3.95 6.54
C ILE A 82 2.51 -4.57 6.11
N GLU A 83 2.93 -4.34 4.87
CA GLU A 83 4.21 -4.84 4.38
C GLU A 83 5.41 -4.24 5.13
N ASN A 84 5.38 -2.94 5.36
CA ASN A 84 6.42 -2.26 6.13
C ASN A 84 6.42 -2.71 7.59
N TYR A 85 5.24 -2.93 8.17
CA TYR A 85 5.09 -3.50 9.50
C TYR A 85 5.71 -4.91 9.58
N MET A 86 5.35 -5.79 8.64
CA MET A 86 5.90 -7.15 8.54
C MET A 86 7.42 -7.14 8.38
N LYS A 87 7.95 -6.30 7.48
CA LYS A 87 9.41 -6.17 7.26
C LYS A 87 10.17 -5.69 8.50
N LYS A 88 9.58 -4.79 9.29
CA LYS A 88 10.22 -4.19 10.47
C LYS A 88 10.11 -5.06 11.72
N GLU A 89 8.91 -5.56 12.01
CA GLU A 89 8.63 -6.26 13.27
C GLU A 89 8.72 -7.78 13.15
N LYS A 90 8.45 -8.34 11.96
CA LYS A 90 8.20 -9.79 11.76
C LYS A 90 8.90 -10.32 10.50
N SER A 91 10.18 -10.00 10.34
CA SER A 91 10.96 -10.32 9.13
C SER A 91 11.10 -11.83 8.85
N TRP A 92 10.89 -12.68 9.85
CA TRP A 92 10.91 -14.14 9.70
C TRP A 92 9.63 -14.71 9.08
N LYS A 93 8.53 -13.95 9.03
CA LYS A 93 7.28 -14.40 8.42
C LYS A 93 7.33 -14.19 6.92
N HIS A 94 6.79 -15.14 6.16
CA HIS A 94 6.78 -15.04 4.70
C HIS A 94 5.55 -14.25 4.22
N LEU A 95 5.76 -13.32 3.31
CA LEU A 95 4.70 -12.59 2.62
C LEU A 95 4.67 -12.97 1.14
N ILE A 96 3.48 -13.34 0.64
CA ILE A 96 3.26 -13.79 -0.74
C ILE A 96 2.11 -12.99 -1.34
N PHE A 97 2.23 -12.61 -2.62
CA PHE A 97 1.15 -11.95 -3.35
C PHE A 97 0.36 -12.95 -4.20
N VAL A 98 -0.96 -12.79 -4.20
CA VAL A 98 -1.87 -13.53 -5.08
C VAL A 98 -2.70 -12.54 -5.89
N LEU A 99 -2.40 -12.43 -7.17
CA LEU A 99 -3.20 -11.67 -8.14
C LEU A 99 -4.45 -12.46 -8.47
N ASN A 100 -5.61 -12.03 -7.97
CA ASN A 100 -6.90 -12.64 -8.25
C ASN A 100 -7.65 -11.87 -9.36
N LYS A 101 -8.71 -12.49 -9.90
CA LYS A 101 -9.52 -11.95 -11.01
C LYS A 101 -8.74 -11.75 -12.31
N CYS A 102 -7.78 -12.62 -12.59
CA CYS A 102 -6.98 -12.56 -13.83
C CYS A 102 -7.81 -12.79 -15.10
N ASP A 103 -9.04 -13.29 -14.98
CA ASP A 103 -10.04 -13.41 -16.04
C ASP A 103 -10.55 -12.05 -16.56
N LEU A 104 -10.47 -11.00 -15.74
CA LEU A 104 -10.97 -9.67 -16.11
C LEU A 104 -9.97 -8.83 -16.90
N ILE A 105 -8.76 -9.34 -17.12
CA ILE A 105 -7.70 -8.64 -17.84
C ILE A 105 -7.07 -9.55 -18.90
N PRO A 106 -6.47 -9.00 -19.97
CA PRO A 106 -5.73 -9.80 -20.93
C PRO A 106 -4.55 -10.53 -20.27
N THR A 107 -4.27 -11.75 -20.73
CA THR A 107 -3.21 -12.61 -20.17
C THR A 107 -1.82 -11.95 -20.17
N TRP A 108 -1.52 -11.10 -21.15
CA TRP A 108 -0.25 -10.38 -21.21
C TRP A 108 -0.10 -9.36 -20.06
N VAL A 109 -1.19 -8.75 -19.62
CA VAL A 109 -1.22 -7.82 -18.48
C VAL A 109 -0.94 -8.59 -17.19
N THR A 110 -1.59 -9.74 -17.00
CA THR A 110 -1.34 -10.63 -15.86
C THR A 110 0.14 -11.02 -15.77
N LYS A 111 0.72 -11.47 -16.89
CA LYS A 111 2.14 -11.85 -16.95
C LYS A 111 3.05 -10.68 -16.57
N ARG A 112 2.75 -9.48 -17.06
CA ARG A 112 3.51 -8.27 -16.74
C ARG A 112 3.41 -7.92 -15.25
N TRP A 113 2.22 -7.99 -14.66
CA TRP A 113 2.05 -7.75 -13.22
C TRP A 113 2.79 -8.76 -12.36
N VAL A 114 2.70 -10.05 -12.69
CA VAL A 114 3.47 -11.10 -12.01
C VAL A 114 4.96 -10.80 -12.09
N ALA A 115 5.49 -10.44 -13.26
CA ALA A 115 6.91 -10.15 -13.45
C ALA A 115 7.37 -8.93 -12.62
N LEU A 116 6.56 -7.87 -12.55
CA LEU A 116 6.88 -6.68 -11.77
C LEU A 116 6.85 -6.96 -10.26
N LEU A 117 5.77 -7.57 -9.77
CA LEU A 117 5.58 -7.81 -8.34
C LEU A 117 6.52 -8.90 -7.80
N SER A 118 6.91 -9.86 -8.63
CA SER A 118 7.87 -10.91 -8.27
C SER A 118 9.27 -10.38 -7.98
N GLN A 119 9.59 -9.14 -8.36
CA GLN A 119 10.84 -8.48 -7.95
C GLN A 119 10.84 -8.13 -6.46
N GLU A 120 9.67 -7.96 -5.85
CA GLU A 120 9.52 -7.59 -4.45
C GLU A 120 9.16 -8.79 -3.57
N TYR A 121 8.12 -9.54 -3.96
CA TYR A 121 7.65 -10.72 -3.23
C TYR A 121 7.16 -11.80 -4.19
N PRO A 122 7.28 -13.10 -3.83
CA PRO A 122 6.73 -14.18 -4.62
C PRO A 122 5.26 -13.91 -4.98
N THR A 123 4.96 -13.86 -6.28
CA THR A 123 3.63 -13.49 -6.78
C THR A 123 3.06 -14.60 -7.65
N LEU A 124 1.81 -14.99 -7.37
CA LEU A 124 1.06 -15.98 -8.14
C LEU A 124 -0.16 -15.34 -8.79
N ALA A 125 -0.44 -15.71 -10.04
CA ALA A 125 -1.71 -15.41 -10.68
C ALA A 125 -2.75 -16.48 -10.34
N PHE A 126 -3.97 -16.06 -10.06
CA PHE A 126 -5.04 -16.90 -9.59
C PHE A 126 -6.39 -16.47 -10.21
N HIS A 127 -7.21 -17.47 -10.52
CA HIS A 127 -8.61 -17.26 -10.85
C HIS A 127 -9.46 -18.22 -10.01
N ALA A 128 -10.27 -17.64 -9.14
CA ALA A 128 -11.14 -18.38 -8.24
C ALA A 128 -12.44 -18.78 -8.96
N SER A 129 -12.57 -20.06 -9.28
CA SER A 129 -13.80 -20.64 -9.81
C SER A 129 -13.95 -22.08 -9.30
N LEU A 130 -15.18 -22.51 -9.03
CA LEU A 130 -15.46 -23.88 -8.55
C LEU A 130 -15.21 -24.93 -9.64
N THR A 131 -15.48 -24.57 -10.90
CA THR A 131 -15.43 -25.49 -12.05
C THR A 131 -14.20 -25.28 -12.92
N ASN A 132 -13.68 -24.05 -13.00
CA ASN A 132 -12.54 -23.71 -13.86
C ASN A 132 -11.53 -22.82 -13.11
N SER A 133 -10.95 -23.30 -12.01
CA SER A 133 -9.94 -22.53 -11.26
C SER A 133 -8.58 -22.53 -11.97
N PHE A 134 -7.88 -21.39 -11.95
CA PHE A 134 -6.48 -21.30 -12.36
C PHE A 134 -5.59 -20.97 -11.16
N GLY A 135 -4.38 -21.53 -11.12
CA GLY A 135 -3.37 -21.25 -10.08
C GLY A 135 -3.52 -22.08 -8.78
N LYS A 136 -4.58 -22.89 -8.64
CA LYS A 136 -4.82 -23.74 -7.45
C LYS A 136 -3.68 -24.72 -7.16
N GLY A 137 -3.21 -25.44 -8.19
CA GLY A 137 -2.11 -26.40 -8.04
C GLY A 137 -0.82 -25.72 -7.60
N SER A 138 -0.46 -24.61 -8.25
CA SER A 138 0.73 -23.83 -7.93
C SER A 138 0.71 -23.27 -6.52
N LEU A 139 -0.44 -22.76 -6.06
CA LEU A 139 -0.59 -22.27 -4.69
C LEU A 139 -0.44 -23.39 -3.65
N ILE A 140 -1.06 -24.55 -3.89
CA ILE A 140 -0.93 -25.71 -3.00
C ILE A 140 0.52 -26.20 -2.95
N GLN A 141 1.19 -26.26 -4.09
CA GLN A 141 2.60 -26.66 -4.16
C GLN A 141 3.49 -25.69 -3.39
N LEU A 142 3.25 -24.38 -3.53
CA LEU A 142 3.97 -23.35 -2.80
C LEU A 142 3.76 -23.48 -1.28
N LEU A 143 2.51 -23.65 -0.83
CA LEU A 143 2.21 -23.84 0.59
C LEU A 143 2.84 -25.13 1.14
N ARG A 144 2.89 -26.21 0.36
CA ARG A 144 3.58 -27.46 0.73
C ARG A 144 5.09 -27.28 0.86
N GLN A 145 5.70 -26.36 0.11
CA GLN A 145 7.12 -26.05 0.27
C GLN A 145 7.38 -25.36 1.61
N PHE A 146 6.54 -24.39 1.98
CA PHE A 146 6.64 -23.75 3.30
C PHE A 146 6.38 -24.73 4.46
N GLY A 147 5.39 -25.61 4.33
CA GLY A 147 5.09 -26.61 5.37
C GLY A 147 6.13 -27.73 5.54
N LYS A 148 7.14 -27.83 4.66
CA LYS A 148 8.28 -28.77 4.83
C LYS A 148 9.47 -28.16 5.54
N VAL A 149 9.49 -26.84 5.70
CA VAL A 149 10.61 -26.07 6.28
C VAL A 149 10.30 -25.66 7.73
N SER A 150 9.09 -25.95 8.22
CA SER A 150 8.68 -25.84 9.63
C SER A 150 8.93 -27.12 10.41
#